data_AF-A0A960XP12-F1
#
_entry.id   AF-A0A960XP12-F1
#
_cell.length_a   1.000
_cell.length_b   1.000
_cell.length_c   1.000
_cell.angle_alpha   90.00
_cell.angle_beta   90.00
_cell.angle_gamma   90.00
#
_symmetry.space_group_name_H-M   'P 1'
#
loop_
_entity.id
_entity.type
_entity.pdbx_description
1 polymer ?
#
loop_
_entity_poly.entity_id
_entity_poly.type
_entity_poly.pdbx_seq_one_letter_code
_entity_poly.pdbx_strand_id
1 'polypeptide(L)'
;LLIAALGHEKAMAWGNQILALLYRETPTNIELLAQSAAFDPPGLYSQGVSAVWPETDLVFLTTGSDGFRACVVDPTVPAIAWHRDCTGNGFATNVYGTGLTANCLRHWSAGNTRKLIVGSKPGLLVASPALNLFSLSYPDGVPDRTRPDAPIRVVHDAALECMKWRSISNLDVRPAGWVAAATSAGLALFHLSWVPTLNTMNDAAAWNLIQVPPEAYPPWWEPGWGKDVADVSFGNDTTLYVVKATEGVWRMSIEWDPANRTHRCLATGFYPGVQCGMDYRVELHGWGDPDIATLHHPYGVVADGATAFVTGWSGKVQRLAADAGSGVRVLGFATEGANVSIRFASPFSNRRHELETAAGLRG
;
A
#
# COMPACT_ATOMS: atom_id res chain seq x y z
N LEU A 1 -17.41 -19.36 -2.60
CA LEU A 1 -16.14 -19.47 -3.31
C LEU A 1 -15.55 -18.08 -3.40
N LEU A 2 -14.70 -17.72 -2.44
CA LEU A 2 -13.82 -16.56 -2.56
C LEU A 2 -12.55 -17.01 -3.28
N ILE A 3 -12.44 -16.66 -4.56
CA ILE A 3 -11.21 -16.86 -5.32
C ILE A 3 -10.27 -15.73 -4.89
N ALA A 4 -9.26 -16.03 -4.08
CA ALA A 4 -8.14 -15.10 -3.94
C ALA A 4 -7.22 -15.34 -5.14
N ALA A 5 -7.49 -14.65 -6.25
CA ALA A 5 -6.57 -14.57 -7.36
C ALA A 5 -5.35 -13.78 -6.86
N LEU A 6 -4.23 -14.49 -6.66
CA LEU A 6 -2.95 -13.88 -6.33
C LEU A 6 -2.15 -13.85 -7.63
N GLY A 7 -2.46 -12.81 -8.39
CA GLY A 7 -2.13 -12.60 -9.79
C GLY A 7 -3.16 -11.60 -10.31
N HIS A 8 -2.79 -10.71 -11.22
CA HIS A 8 -3.63 -9.57 -11.60
C HIS A 8 -4.99 -9.97 -12.21
N GLU A 9 -6.02 -9.19 -11.86
CA GLU A 9 -7.35 -9.07 -12.49
C GLU A 9 -8.43 -10.18 -12.30
N LYS A 10 -9.49 -9.75 -11.61
CA LYS A 10 -10.86 -10.27 -11.52
C LYS A 10 -11.06 -11.59 -10.76
N ALA A 11 -11.43 -11.44 -9.50
CA ALA A 11 -12.17 -12.47 -8.76
C ALA A 11 -13.56 -11.94 -8.36
N MET A 12 -14.61 -12.50 -8.96
CA MET A 12 -15.96 -12.49 -8.36
C MET A 12 -16.15 -13.78 -7.57
N ALA A 13 -16.78 -13.64 -6.42
CA ALA A 13 -16.76 -14.68 -5.42
C ALA A 13 -18.01 -14.68 -4.53
N TRP A 14 -18.75 -15.79 -4.50
CA TRP A 14 -19.88 -16.00 -3.58
C TRP A 14 -19.77 -17.36 -2.89
N GLY A 15 -19.60 -17.40 -1.56
CA GLY A 15 -19.66 -18.59 -0.68
C GLY A 15 -18.49 -18.70 0.33
N ASN A 16 -18.59 -19.60 1.32
CA ASN A 16 -17.89 -19.51 2.61
C ASN A 16 -16.45 -20.08 2.68
N GLN A 17 -15.86 -20.51 1.56
CA GLN A 17 -14.51 -21.09 1.53
C GLN A 17 -13.60 -20.36 0.55
N ILE A 18 -12.31 -20.34 0.86
CA ILE A 18 -11.24 -19.69 0.10
C ILE A 18 -10.37 -20.74 -0.60
N LEU A 19 -9.97 -20.43 -1.83
CA LEU A 19 -8.97 -21.17 -2.60
C LEU A 19 -7.83 -20.22 -2.97
N ALA A 20 -6.59 -20.68 -2.86
CA ALA A 20 -5.43 -20.04 -3.48
C ALA A 20 -5.22 -20.64 -4.87
N LEU A 21 -5.07 -19.78 -5.88
CA LEU A 21 -4.78 -20.17 -7.25
C LEU A 21 -3.48 -19.51 -7.70
N LEU A 22 -2.58 -20.29 -8.28
CA LEU A 22 -1.46 -19.79 -9.05
C LEU A 22 -1.76 -20.03 -10.53
N TYR A 23 -1.72 -18.97 -11.33
CA TYR A 23 -1.92 -19.05 -12.76
C TYR A 23 -0.87 -18.24 -13.52
N ARG A 24 -0.75 -18.53 -14.82
CA ARG A 24 0.07 -17.80 -15.76
C ARG A 24 -0.81 -17.27 -16.87
N GLU A 25 -0.78 -15.97 -17.08
CA GLU A 25 -1.36 -15.38 -18.26
C GLU A 25 -0.42 -15.58 -19.45
N THR A 26 -0.99 -15.99 -20.56
CA THR A 26 -0.35 -16.06 -21.88
C THR A 26 -1.08 -15.09 -22.80
N PRO A 27 -0.53 -14.75 -23.98
CA PRO A 27 -1.21 -13.85 -24.91
C PRO A 27 -2.63 -14.27 -25.32
N THR A 28 -2.99 -15.56 -25.14
CA THR A 28 -4.27 -16.11 -25.59
C THR A 28 -5.07 -16.85 -24.52
N ASN A 29 -4.51 -17.11 -23.33
CA ASN A 29 -5.14 -17.95 -22.32
C ASN A 29 -4.62 -17.67 -20.90
N ILE A 30 -5.39 -18.07 -19.90
CA ILE A 30 -4.97 -18.15 -18.49
C ILE A 30 -4.76 -19.62 -18.15
N GLU A 31 -3.51 -19.99 -17.86
CA GLU A 31 -3.13 -21.36 -17.49
C GLU A 31 -3.08 -21.49 -15.97
N LEU A 32 -3.93 -22.35 -15.38
CA LEU A 32 -3.86 -22.68 -13.95
C LEU A 32 -2.64 -23.58 -13.70
N LEU A 33 -1.69 -23.10 -12.90
CA LEU A 33 -0.44 -23.80 -12.58
C LEU A 33 -0.50 -24.57 -11.25
N ALA A 34 -1.23 -24.06 -10.26
CA ALA A 34 -1.42 -24.74 -8.98
C ALA A 34 -2.68 -24.27 -8.26
N GLN A 35 -3.28 -25.14 -7.45
CA GLN A 35 -4.45 -24.84 -6.64
C GLN A 35 -4.31 -25.42 -5.23
N SER A 36 -4.76 -24.68 -4.21
CA SER A 36 -4.88 -25.21 -2.84
C SER A 36 -6.14 -26.06 -2.66
N ALA A 37 -6.16 -26.91 -1.62
CA ALA A 37 -7.44 -27.34 -1.06
C ALA A 37 -8.24 -26.12 -0.57
N ALA A 38 -9.58 -26.23 -0.58
CA ALA A 38 -10.43 -25.18 -0.02
C ALA A 38 -10.20 -25.08 1.49
N PHE A 39 -10.06 -23.87 2.00
CA PHE A 39 -9.92 -23.62 3.44
C PHE A 39 -10.94 -22.58 3.90
N ASP A 40 -11.41 -22.75 5.13
CA ASP A 40 -12.14 -21.71 5.84
C ASP A 40 -11.13 -20.94 6.69
N PRO A 41 -10.85 -19.66 6.38
CA PRO A 41 -9.96 -18.87 7.22
C PRO A 41 -10.51 -18.82 8.65
N PRO A 42 -9.70 -19.04 9.70
CA PRO A 42 -10.19 -18.97 11.06
C PRO A 42 -10.76 -17.58 11.38
N GLY A 43 -12.07 -17.54 11.66
CA GLY A 43 -12.78 -16.35 12.10
C GLY A 43 -14.05 -16.07 11.29
N LEU A 44 -15.13 -15.72 11.99
CA LEU A 44 -16.26 -15.03 11.38
C LEU A 44 -15.69 -13.74 10.73
N TYR A 45 -16.02 -13.49 9.46
CA TYR A 45 -15.66 -12.26 8.73
C TYR A 45 -14.20 -12.13 8.23
N SER A 46 -13.51 -13.22 7.87
CA SER A 46 -12.26 -13.06 7.10
C SER A 46 -12.53 -12.33 5.78
N GLN A 47 -12.22 -11.04 5.76
CA GLN A 47 -12.35 -10.16 4.60
C GLN A 47 -10.95 -9.89 4.05
N GLY A 48 -10.67 -10.41 2.86
CA GLY A 48 -9.42 -10.19 2.13
C GLY A 48 -8.28 -11.09 2.60
N VAL A 49 -7.76 -11.90 1.68
CA VAL A 49 -6.48 -12.61 1.85
C VAL A 49 -5.43 -11.79 1.13
N SER A 50 -4.49 -11.24 1.88
CA SER A 50 -3.26 -10.68 1.32
C SER A 50 -2.23 -11.80 1.28
N ALA A 51 -1.32 -11.78 0.31
CA ALA A 51 -0.23 -12.74 0.25
C ALA A 51 1.03 -12.15 -0.39
N VAL A 52 2.17 -12.75 -0.08
CA VAL A 52 3.47 -12.40 -0.63
C VAL A 52 4.29 -13.63 -0.94
N TRP A 53 5.10 -13.53 -1.99
CA TRP A 53 6.06 -14.52 -2.42
C TRP A 53 7.45 -14.03 -1.99
N PRO A 54 7.93 -14.38 -0.79
CA PRO A 54 9.32 -14.12 -0.43
C PRO A 54 10.30 -14.87 -1.33
N GLU A 55 9.87 -16.00 -1.90
CA GLU A 55 10.65 -16.93 -2.71
C GLU A 55 9.76 -17.57 -3.77
N THR A 56 10.34 -18.26 -4.75
CA THR A 56 9.59 -18.84 -5.89
C THR A 56 8.51 -19.83 -5.46
N ASP A 57 8.84 -20.72 -4.52
CA ASP A 57 7.98 -21.83 -4.09
C ASP A 57 7.32 -21.60 -2.72
N LEU A 58 7.63 -20.48 -2.06
CA LEU A 58 7.12 -20.18 -0.72
C LEU A 58 6.22 -18.96 -0.76
N VAL A 59 5.04 -19.08 -0.15
CA VAL A 59 4.05 -18.01 -0.05
C VAL A 59 3.68 -17.81 1.40
N PHE A 60 3.55 -16.57 1.85
CA PHE A 60 2.85 -16.24 3.09
C PHE A 60 1.52 -15.57 2.78
N LEU A 61 0.46 -15.93 3.49
CA LEU A 61 -0.87 -15.36 3.32
C LEU A 61 -1.53 -15.05 4.67
N THR A 62 -2.27 -13.93 4.76
CA THR A 62 -3.04 -13.59 5.95
C THR A 62 -4.23 -14.55 6.08
N THR A 63 -4.48 -15.00 7.31
CA THR A 63 -5.59 -15.90 7.65
C THR A 63 -6.56 -15.28 8.66
N GLY A 64 -6.46 -13.97 8.90
CA GLY A 64 -7.36 -13.23 9.78
C GLY A 64 -6.97 -13.37 11.25
N SER A 65 -7.84 -13.98 12.06
CA SER A 65 -7.59 -14.11 13.51
C SER A 65 -6.48 -15.09 13.87
N ASP A 66 -6.08 -15.94 12.93
CA ASP A 66 -4.99 -16.91 13.09
C ASP A 66 -3.65 -16.36 12.55
N GLY A 67 -3.58 -15.04 12.36
CA GLY A 67 -2.39 -14.34 11.86
C GLY A 67 -2.14 -14.60 10.39
N PHE A 68 -1.11 -15.39 10.09
CA PHE A 68 -0.74 -15.72 8.72
C PHE A 68 -0.16 -17.13 8.62
N ARG A 69 -0.27 -17.73 7.45
CA ARG A 69 0.21 -19.10 7.18
C ARG A 69 1.19 -19.09 6.01
N ALA A 70 2.06 -20.09 6.00
CA ALA A 70 2.96 -20.36 4.88
C ALA A 70 2.41 -21.51 4.01
N CYS A 71 2.60 -21.39 2.71
CA CYS A 71 2.32 -22.45 1.74
C CYS A 71 3.56 -22.74 0.92
N VAL A 72 3.73 -24.01 0.55
CA VAL A 72 4.69 -24.44 -0.45
C VAL A 72 3.94 -24.76 -1.74
N VAL A 73 4.42 -24.19 -2.85
CA VAL A 73 3.86 -24.34 -4.18
C VAL A 73 4.66 -25.37 -4.95
N ASP A 74 3.98 -26.38 -5.47
CA ASP A 74 4.55 -27.31 -6.45
C ASP A 74 3.73 -27.23 -7.75
N PRO A 75 4.25 -26.56 -8.80
CA PRO A 75 3.58 -26.51 -10.09
C PRO A 75 3.75 -27.81 -10.89
N THR A 76 4.61 -28.74 -10.48
CA THR A 76 4.77 -30.05 -11.16
C THR A 76 3.68 -31.03 -10.76
N VAL A 77 3.13 -30.87 -9.56
CA VAL A 77 1.93 -31.54 -9.07
C VAL A 77 1.00 -30.43 -8.61
N PRO A 78 0.20 -29.81 -9.50
CA PRO A 78 -0.36 -28.45 -9.41
C PRO A 78 -1.08 -28.14 -8.08
N ALA A 79 -0.31 -27.94 -7.03
CA ALA A 79 -0.76 -27.98 -5.65
C ALA A 79 -0.11 -26.86 -4.85
N ILE A 80 -0.91 -26.31 -3.94
CA ILE A 80 -0.48 -25.38 -2.92
C ILE A 80 -0.80 -26.04 -1.58
N ALA A 81 0.24 -26.46 -0.86
CA ALA A 81 0.11 -27.17 0.41
C ALA A 81 0.50 -26.27 1.58
N TRP A 82 -0.22 -26.36 2.69
CA TRP A 82 0.19 -25.71 3.93
C TRP A 82 1.54 -26.23 4.38
N HIS A 83 2.43 -25.32 4.76
CA HIS A 83 3.66 -25.70 5.42
C HIS A 83 3.37 -26.42 6.74
N ARG A 84 4.13 -27.46 7.10
CA ARG A 84 3.86 -28.29 8.29
C ARG A 84 3.70 -27.47 9.57
N ASP A 85 4.52 -26.43 9.72
CA ASP A 85 4.59 -25.59 10.92
C ASP A 85 3.31 -24.77 11.13
N CYS A 86 2.46 -24.67 10.11
CA CYS A 86 1.20 -23.94 10.17
C CYS A 86 -0.04 -24.74 9.70
N THR A 87 0.01 -26.07 9.82
CA THR A 87 -1.13 -26.95 9.50
C THR A 87 -2.26 -26.81 10.52
N GLY A 88 -1.94 -26.86 11.81
CA GLY A 88 -2.90 -26.66 12.90
C GLY A 88 -3.28 -25.20 13.11
N ASN A 89 -2.30 -24.37 13.47
CA ASN A 89 -2.46 -22.94 13.75
C ASN A 89 -1.51 -22.13 12.86
N GLY A 90 -1.85 -20.88 12.61
CA GLY A 90 -0.99 -19.96 11.89
C GLY A 90 0.17 -19.45 12.73
N PHE A 91 1.05 -18.70 12.09
CA PHE A 91 2.09 -17.96 12.78
C PHE A 91 1.47 -16.75 13.49
N ALA A 92 2.11 -16.35 14.60
CA ALA A 92 1.75 -15.18 15.38
C ALA A 92 0.34 -15.20 16.02
N THR A 93 -0.19 -16.38 16.35
CA THR A 93 -1.42 -16.55 17.15
C THR A 93 -1.35 -15.98 18.58
N ASN A 94 -0.15 -15.62 19.04
CA ASN A 94 0.07 -14.88 20.27
C ASN A 94 -0.10 -13.35 20.09
N VAL A 95 -0.17 -12.87 18.85
CA VAL A 95 -0.39 -11.46 18.48
C VAL A 95 -1.79 -11.27 17.92
N TYR A 96 -2.20 -12.16 17.03
CA TYR A 96 -3.52 -12.14 16.37
C TYR A 96 -4.50 -13.06 17.08
N GLY A 97 -5.77 -12.71 17.03
CA GLY A 97 -6.84 -13.47 17.66
C GLY A 97 -8.21 -12.88 17.35
N THR A 98 -9.21 -13.25 18.14
CA THR A 98 -10.60 -12.77 17.93
C THR A 98 -10.74 -11.25 18.07
N GLY A 99 -9.86 -10.59 18.83
CA GLY A 99 -9.85 -9.13 18.98
C GLY A 99 -9.06 -8.39 17.90
N LEU A 100 -8.07 -9.03 17.27
CA LEU A 100 -7.13 -8.42 16.33
C LEU A 100 -6.89 -9.34 15.14
N THR A 101 -7.27 -8.90 13.95
CA THR A 101 -7.12 -9.72 12.74
C THR A 101 -5.99 -9.20 11.87
N ALA A 102 -5.15 -10.10 11.37
CA ALA A 102 -4.19 -9.78 10.33
C ALA A 102 -4.95 -9.45 9.03
N ASN A 103 -4.60 -8.34 8.39
CA ASN A 103 -5.36 -7.78 7.29
C ASN A 103 -4.55 -7.75 5.99
N CYS A 104 -3.41 -7.07 5.99
CA CYS A 104 -2.54 -6.94 4.83
C CYS A 104 -1.10 -7.32 5.18
N LEU A 105 -0.32 -7.75 4.19
CA LEU A 105 1.05 -8.14 4.42
C LEU A 105 2.00 -7.74 3.28
N ARG A 106 3.25 -7.42 3.65
CA ARG A 106 4.39 -7.27 2.73
C ARG A 106 5.61 -8.02 3.26
N HIS A 107 6.48 -8.42 2.33
CA HIS A 107 7.79 -8.95 2.62
C HIS A 107 8.84 -7.89 2.30
N TRP A 108 9.76 -7.65 3.23
CA TRP A 108 10.95 -6.83 3.01
C TRP A 108 12.19 -7.69 3.22
N SER A 109 13.18 -7.51 2.37
CA SER A 109 14.49 -8.15 2.53
C SER A 109 15.62 -7.20 2.16
N ALA A 110 16.70 -7.26 2.94
CA ALA A 110 17.95 -6.55 2.67
C ALA A 110 19.13 -7.40 3.16
N GLY A 111 19.96 -7.85 2.22
CA GLY A 111 21.00 -8.84 2.51
C GLY A 111 20.40 -10.10 3.12
N ASN A 112 20.87 -10.49 4.31
CA ASN A 112 20.39 -11.66 5.04
C ASN A 112 19.18 -11.36 5.94
N THR A 113 18.80 -10.09 6.09
CA THR A 113 17.65 -9.72 6.93
C THR A 113 16.37 -9.84 6.13
N ARG A 114 15.38 -10.53 6.68
CA ARG A 114 14.04 -10.69 6.10
C ARG A 114 12.99 -10.37 7.13
N LYS A 115 11.97 -9.62 6.73
CA LYS A 115 10.84 -9.28 7.59
C LYS A 115 9.52 -9.49 6.86
N LEU A 116 8.52 -9.99 7.58
CA LEU A 116 7.12 -9.78 7.23
C LEU A 116 6.59 -8.57 7.99
N ILE A 117 5.92 -7.70 7.27
CA ILE A 117 5.27 -6.51 7.79
C ILE A 117 3.78 -6.75 7.63
N VAL A 118 3.06 -6.79 8.73
CA VAL A 118 1.65 -7.22 8.77
C VAL A 118 0.80 -6.14 9.41
N GLY A 119 -0.04 -5.51 8.60
CA GLY A 119 -1.06 -4.57 9.06
C GLY A 119 -2.28 -5.31 9.58
N SER A 120 -2.95 -4.75 10.58
CA SER A 120 -4.11 -5.37 11.22
C SER A 120 -5.35 -4.48 11.21
N LYS A 121 -6.50 -5.09 11.52
CA LYS A 121 -7.79 -4.41 11.71
C LYS A 121 -8.52 -4.97 12.95
N PRO A 122 -9.52 -4.25 13.50
CA PRO A 122 -10.29 -4.73 14.63
C PRO A 122 -11.00 -6.05 14.32
N GLY A 123 -11.03 -6.96 15.30
CA GLY A 123 -11.86 -8.17 15.29
C GLY A 123 -13.15 -7.99 16.08
N LEU A 124 -13.81 -9.11 16.42
CA LEU A 124 -15.11 -9.17 17.11
C LEU A 124 -15.11 -8.49 18.49
N LEU A 125 -13.97 -8.48 19.18
CA LEU A 125 -13.82 -7.96 20.55
C LEU A 125 -12.97 -6.69 20.64
N VAL A 126 -12.79 -5.97 19.52
CA VAL A 126 -12.11 -4.67 19.40
C VAL A 126 -10.77 -4.59 20.16
N ALA A 127 -9.70 -5.10 19.55
CA ALA A 127 -8.33 -4.76 19.96
C ALA A 127 -7.79 -3.58 19.15
N SER A 128 -6.75 -2.91 19.66
CA SER A 128 -6.08 -1.81 18.98
C SER A 128 -5.33 -2.32 17.74
N PRO A 129 -5.75 -1.97 16.51
CA PRO A 129 -5.00 -2.30 15.30
C PRO A 129 -3.61 -1.68 15.34
N ALA A 130 -2.64 -2.35 14.71
CA ALA A 130 -1.26 -1.93 14.66
C ALA A 130 -0.59 -2.45 13.39
N LEU A 131 0.63 -1.97 13.15
CA LEU A 131 1.54 -2.55 12.18
C LEU A 131 2.60 -3.38 12.90
N ASN A 132 2.65 -4.68 12.61
CA ASN A 132 3.54 -5.64 13.28
C ASN A 132 4.67 -6.06 12.34
N LEU A 133 5.88 -6.18 12.88
CA LEU A 133 7.07 -6.57 12.17
C LEU A 133 7.53 -7.93 12.72
N PHE A 134 7.67 -8.90 11.83
CA PHE A 134 8.15 -10.24 12.16
C PHE A 134 9.45 -10.50 11.42
N SER A 135 10.51 -10.84 12.15
CA SER A 135 11.75 -11.32 11.55
C SER A 135 11.56 -12.75 11.05
N LEU A 136 12.00 -13.00 9.81
CA LEU A 136 11.96 -14.30 9.16
C LEU A 136 13.36 -14.89 9.04
N SER A 137 13.47 -16.19 9.30
CA SER A 137 14.68 -16.97 9.02
C SER A 137 14.35 -18.41 8.66
N TYR A 138 15.22 -19.03 7.87
CA TYR A 138 15.09 -20.39 7.36
C TYR A 138 16.33 -21.19 7.76
N PRO A 139 16.35 -21.80 8.96
CA PRO A 139 17.55 -22.43 9.52
C PRO A 139 18.19 -23.48 8.62
N ASP A 140 17.37 -24.27 7.92
CA ASP A 140 17.83 -25.38 7.06
C ASP A 140 17.67 -25.06 5.55
N GLY A 141 17.56 -23.77 5.23
CA GLY A 141 17.25 -23.27 3.90
C GLY A 141 15.75 -23.05 3.69
N VAL A 142 15.43 -22.32 2.62
CA VAL A 142 14.07 -21.94 2.26
C VAL A 142 13.23 -23.20 1.95
N PRO A 143 12.00 -23.33 2.50
CA PRO A 143 11.06 -24.35 2.07
C PRO A 143 10.70 -24.20 0.59
N ASP A 144 10.80 -25.31 -0.14
CA ASP A 144 10.55 -25.38 -1.58
C ASP A 144 9.86 -26.70 -1.95
N ARG A 145 9.49 -26.90 -3.21
CA ARG A 145 8.80 -28.13 -3.64
C ARG A 145 9.59 -29.42 -3.38
N THR A 146 10.91 -29.36 -3.24
CA THR A 146 11.79 -30.51 -2.99
C THR A 146 11.99 -30.76 -1.50
N ARG A 147 11.84 -29.72 -0.67
CA ARG A 147 11.95 -29.74 0.79
C ARG A 147 10.82 -28.92 1.40
N PRO A 148 9.56 -29.35 1.25
CA PRO A 148 8.39 -28.55 1.65
C PRO A 148 8.27 -28.38 3.17
N ASP A 149 9.01 -29.19 3.92
CA ASP A 149 9.01 -29.23 5.38
C ASP A 149 10.22 -28.51 6.00
N ALA A 150 11.05 -27.79 5.23
CA ALA A 150 12.17 -27.05 5.80
C ALA A 150 11.66 -26.00 6.82
N PRO A 151 12.15 -25.98 8.07
CA PRO A 151 11.55 -25.18 9.14
C PRO A 151 11.55 -23.68 8.84
N ILE A 152 10.47 -23.01 9.23
CA ILE A 152 10.34 -21.55 9.15
C ILE A 152 10.35 -20.99 10.57
N ARG A 153 11.32 -20.12 10.86
CA ARG A 153 11.35 -19.40 12.13
C ARG A 153 10.82 -17.98 11.95
N VAL A 154 9.69 -17.72 12.61
CA VAL A 154 9.01 -16.41 12.65
C VAL A 154 9.12 -15.85 14.07
N VAL A 155 9.69 -14.65 14.22
CA VAL A 155 9.85 -13.98 15.52
C VAL A 155 9.22 -12.60 15.46
N HIS A 156 8.29 -12.30 16.36
CA HIS A 156 7.76 -10.95 16.50
C HIS A 156 8.87 -10.01 17.01
N ASP A 157 9.20 -9.01 16.21
CA ASP A 157 10.32 -8.09 16.42
C ASP A 157 9.85 -6.80 17.10
N ALA A 158 8.86 -6.14 16.49
CA ALA A 158 8.30 -4.89 16.98
C ALA A 158 6.88 -4.67 16.44
N ALA A 159 6.14 -3.80 17.10
CA ALA A 159 4.93 -3.18 16.56
C ALA A 159 5.11 -1.66 16.52
N LEU A 160 4.61 -0.98 15.49
CA LEU A 160 4.62 0.48 15.45
C LEU A 160 3.45 1.00 16.30
N GLU A 161 3.75 1.45 17.51
CA GLU A 161 2.75 1.68 18.55
C GLU A 161 1.86 2.89 18.29
N CYS A 162 2.39 3.93 17.66
CA CYS A 162 1.62 5.13 17.33
C CYS A 162 0.49 4.87 16.30
N MET A 163 0.46 3.67 15.69
CA MET A 163 -0.63 3.21 14.82
C MET A 163 -1.81 2.60 15.59
N LYS A 164 -1.72 2.46 16.92
CA LYS A 164 -2.83 1.96 17.74
C LYS A 164 -4.13 2.67 17.37
N TRP A 165 -5.21 1.90 17.23
CA TRP A 165 -6.55 2.37 16.84
C TRP A 165 -6.71 2.82 15.39
N ARG A 166 -5.68 2.64 14.54
CA ARG A 166 -5.75 2.94 13.10
C ARG A 166 -5.68 1.62 12.34
N SER A 167 -6.79 1.23 11.71
CA SER A 167 -6.80 0.04 10.86
C SER A 167 -5.80 0.22 9.73
N ILE A 168 -5.00 -0.80 9.43
CA ILE A 168 -4.04 -0.78 8.32
C ILE A 168 -4.61 -1.59 7.16
N SER A 169 -5.16 -0.87 6.18
CA SER A 169 -5.92 -1.45 5.06
C SER A 169 -5.00 -2.07 4.02
N ASN A 170 -3.91 -1.38 3.68
CA ASN A 170 -2.86 -1.87 2.80
C ASN A 170 -1.52 -1.22 3.16
N LEU A 171 -0.44 -1.78 2.67
CA LEU A 171 0.88 -1.19 2.80
C LEU A 171 1.78 -1.59 1.63
N ASP A 172 2.77 -0.77 1.35
CA ASP A 172 3.82 -1.08 0.38
C ASP A 172 5.19 -0.84 0.99
N VAL A 173 6.20 -1.57 0.52
CA VAL A 173 7.56 -1.48 1.04
C VAL A 173 8.59 -1.48 -0.06
N ARG A 174 9.57 -0.59 0.03
CA ARG A 174 10.72 -0.52 -0.88
C ARG A 174 11.87 -1.37 -0.39
N PRO A 175 12.75 -1.87 -1.30
CA PRO A 175 14.00 -2.53 -0.90
C PRO A 175 14.85 -1.68 0.05
N ALA A 176 14.83 -0.35 -0.14
CA ALA A 176 15.52 0.60 0.73
C ALA A 176 15.00 0.64 2.18
N GLY A 177 13.85 0.02 2.50
CA GLY A 177 13.28 -0.01 3.84
C GLY A 177 12.21 1.06 4.10
N TRP A 178 11.83 1.84 3.08
CA TRP A 178 10.71 2.77 3.13
C TRP A 178 9.39 2.01 3.13
N VAL A 179 8.50 2.39 4.04
CA VAL A 179 7.15 1.82 4.20
C VAL A 179 6.14 2.93 3.93
N ALA A 180 5.12 2.58 3.17
CA ALA A 180 3.89 3.36 3.06
C ALA A 180 2.73 2.52 3.62
N ALA A 181 1.99 3.05 4.58
CA ALA A 181 0.86 2.36 5.20
C ALA A 181 -0.42 3.17 5.00
N ALA A 182 -1.38 2.58 4.29
CA ALA A 182 -2.74 3.09 4.14
C ALA A 182 -3.54 2.77 5.41
N THR A 183 -4.06 3.80 6.08
CA THR A 183 -4.73 3.65 7.36
C THR A 183 -6.11 4.32 7.39
N SER A 184 -6.94 3.95 8.37
CA SER A 184 -8.21 4.62 8.69
C SER A 184 -8.04 6.02 9.33
N ALA A 185 -6.84 6.58 9.31
CA ALA A 185 -6.56 7.93 9.82
C ALA A 185 -5.66 8.74 8.89
N GLY A 186 -5.34 8.22 7.71
CA GLY A 186 -4.40 8.83 6.76
C GLY A 186 -3.40 7.85 6.19
N LEU A 187 -2.47 8.41 5.43
CA LEU A 187 -1.28 7.72 4.96
C LEU A 187 -0.13 7.95 5.94
N ALA A 188 0.62 6.90 6.24
CA ALA A 188 1.88 7.02 6.95
C ALA A 188 3.07 6.59 6.11
N LEU A 189 4.15 7.36 6.18
CA LEU A 189 5.42 7.15 5.49
C LEU A 189 6.57 7.16 6.50
N PHE A 190 7.33 6.08 6.54
CA PHE A 190 8.44 5.94 7.47
C PHE A 190 9.46 4.90 7.00
N HIS A 191 10.64 4.90 7.61
CA HIS A 191 11.62 3.84 7.41
C HIS A 191 11.51 2.78 8.52
N LEU A 192 11.71 1.49 8.19
CA LEU A 192 11.65 0.39 9.17
C LEU A 192 12.59 0.60 10.38
N SER A 193 13.76 1.19 10.17
CA SER A 193 14.71 1.48 11.26
C SER A 193 14.25 2.57 12.24
N TRP A 194 13.21 3.34 11.90
CA TRP A 194 12.70 4.40 12.78
C TRP A 194 11.78 3.85 13.87
N VAL A 195 11.22 2.64 13.70
CA VAL A 195 10.21 2.06 14.59
C VAL A 195 10.63 2.08 16.06
N PRO A 196 11.85 1.63 16.45
CA PRO A 196 12.25 1.67 17.86
C PRO A 196 12.24 3.08 18.44
N THR A 197 12.70 4.09 17.67
CA THR A 197 12.72 5.47 18.15
C THR A 197 11.31 6.08 18.20
N LEU A 198 10.48 5.83 17.20
CA LEU A 198 9.09 6.32 17.19
C LEU A 198 8.31 5.81 18.41
N ASN A 199 8.55 4.56 18.82
CA ASN A 199 7.93 3.97 20.00
C ASN A 199 8.42 4.55 21.34
N THR A 200 9.50 5.33 21.36
CA THR A 200 9.95 6.06 22.57
C THR A 200 9.29 7.43 22.72
N MET A 201 8.54 7.87 21.72
CA MET A 201 7.82 9.15 21.71
C MET A 201 6.38 8.97 22.17
N ASN A 202 5.69 10.07 22.47
CA ASN A 202 4.24 10.02 22.61
C ASN A 202 3.57 9.77 21.25
N ASP A 203 2.42 9.09 21.25
CA ASP A 203 1.71 8.66 20.04
C ASP A 203 1.44 9.81 19.05
N ALA A 204 1.04 10.98 19.53
CA ALA A 204 0.72 12.12 18.68
C ALA A 204 1.97 12.68 18.00
N ALA A 205 3.08 12.82 18.72
CA ALA A 205 4.35 13.30 18.16
C ALA A 205 4.92 12.31 17.14
N ALA A 206 4.95 11.01 17.46
CA ALA A 206 5.41 9.97 16.54
C ALA A 206 4.57 9.94 15.26
N TRP A 207 3.23 9.99 15.41
CA TRP A 207 2.32 10.00 14.29
C TRP A 207 2.50 11.24 13.41
N ASN A 208 2.65 12.43 14.00
CA ASN A 208 2.86 13.66 13.22
C ASN A 208 4.16 13.65 12.40
N LEU A 209 5.20 12.91 12.81
CA LEU A 209 6.43 12.78 12.02
C LEU A 209 6.25 11.94 10.75
N ILE A 210 5.37 10.94 10.82
CA ILE A 210 5.21 9.92 9.77
C ILE A 210 3.91 10.06 9.00
N GLN A 211 2.94 10.84 9.47
CA GLN A 211 1.70 11.10 8.77
C GLN A 211 1.98 12.00 7.55
N VAL A 212 1.41 11.65 6.40
CA VAL A 212 1.23 12.60 5.31
C VAL A 212 0.10 13.56 5.68
N PRO A 213 0.41 14.86 5.86
CA PRO A 213 -0.58 15.77 6.39
C PRO A 213 -1.63 16.11 5.32
N PRO A 214 -2.87 16.45 5.70
CA PRO A 214 -3.94 16.75 4.74
C PRO A 214 -3.56 17.80 3.69
N GLU A 215 -2.77 18.81 4.06
CA GLU A 215 -2.26 19.86 3.17
C GLU A 215 -1.33 19.38 2.05
N ALA A 216 -0.79 18.16 2.15
CA ALA A 216 0.00 17.56 1.07
C ALA A 216 -0.88 17.10 -0.12
N TYR A 217 -2.19 16.96 0.08
CA TYR A 217 -3.15 16.59 -0.95
C TYR A 217 -3.86 17.82 -1.54
N PRO A 218 -3.90 17.97 -2.87
CA PRO A 218 -4.80 18.86 -3.56
C PRO A 218 -6.07 18.11 -4.00
N PRO A 219 -7.13 18.84 -4.33
CA PRO A 219 -7.44 20.20 -3.88
C PRO A 219 -7.71 20.31 -2.37
N TRP A 220 -7.07 21.30 -1.73
CA TRP A 220 -7.29 21.66 -0.32
C TRP A 220 -8.60 22.42 -0.04
N TRP A 221 -9.43 22.65 -1.07
CA TRP A 221 -10.61 23.50 -0.98
C TRP A 221 -11.91 22.77 -0.70
N GLU A 222 -11.91 21.43 -0.63
CA GLU A 222 -13.12 20.66 -0.29
C GLU A 222 -13.06 20.16 1.16
N PRO A 223 -13.61 20.92 2.12
CA PRO A 223 -13.79 20.46 3.49
C PRO A 223 -14.82 19.32 3.51
N GLY A 224 -14.35 18.08 3.61
CA GLY A 224 -15.23 16.91 3.64
C GLY A 224 -14.57 15.61 3.17
N TRP A 225 -13.42 15.68 2.51
CA TRP A 225 -12.69 14.50 2.11
C TRP A 225 -12.23 13.70 3.33
N GLY A 226 -12.52 12.40 3.29
CA GLY A 226 -12.14 11.43 4.30
C GLY A 226 -10.62 11.39 4.46
N LYS A 227 -10.19 11.09 5.68
CA LYS A 227 -8.79 10.79 5.97
C LYS A 227 -8.42 9.37 5.57
N ASP A 228 -9.41 8.54 5.23
CA ASP A 228 -9.22 7.14 4.96
C ASP A 228 -8.50 6.91 3.63
N VAL A 229 -7.40 6.17 3.71
CA VAL A 229 -6.65 5.72 2.55
C VAL A 229 -6.96 4.24 2.35
N ALA A 230 -7.46 3.90 1.17
CA ALA A 230 -7.83 2.54 0.84
C ALA A 230 -6.61 1.72 0.40
N ASP A 231 -5.76 2.33 -0.42
CA ASP A 231 -4.57 1.65 -0.95
C ASP A 231 -3.43 2.63 -1.23
N VAL A 232 -2.22 2.09 -1.30
CA VAL A 232 -0.99 2.82 -1.56
C VAL A 232 0.03 1.93 -2.28
N SER A 233 0.75 2.49 -3.24
CA SER A 233 1.86 1.81 -3.91
C SER A 233 2.95 2.79 -4.32
N PHE A 234 4.21 2.43 -4.06
CA PHE A 234 5.37 3.19 -4.52
C PHE A 234 5.62 2.93 -6.01
N GLY A 235 5.73 4.00 -6.79
CA GLY A 235 6.33 3.91 -8.12
C GLY A 235 7.85 3.80 -8.05
N ASN A 236 8.46 4.51 -7.10
CA ASN A 236 9.88 4.44 -6.75
C ASN A 236 10.09 5.04 -5.35
N ASP A 237 11.34 5.22 -4.92
CA ASP A 237 11.66 5.72 -3.58
C ASP A 237 11.23 7.18 -3.33
N THR A 238 10.85 7.93 -4.36
CA THR A 238 10.44 9.35 -4.28
C THR A 238 9.04 9.60 -4.84
N THR A 239 8.37 8.57 -5.35
CA THR A 239 7.05 8.69 -6.01
C THR A 239 6.10 7.67 -5.42
N LEU A 240 4.94 8.14 -4.99
CA LEU A 240 3.90 7.33 -4.38
C LEU A 240 2.57 7.54 -5.07
N TYR A 241 1.79 6.48 -5.20
CA TYR A 241 0.41 6.53 -5.65
C TYR A 241 -0.50 6.15 -4.50
N VAL A 242 -1.53 6.96 -4.27
CA VAL A 242 -2.42 6.86 -3.12
C VAL A 242 -3.85 6.82 -3.61
N VAL A 243 -4.62 5.84 -3.14
CA VAL A 243 -6.05 5.73 -3.41
C VAL A 243 -6.81 6.10 -2.16
N LYS A 244 -7.64 7.14 -2.27
CA LYS A 244 -8.66 7.45 -1.27
C LYS A 244 -9.99 6.97 -1.83
N ALA A 245 -10.58 5.98 -1.17
CA ALA A 245 -11.77 5.32 -1.69
C ALA A 245 -12.86 6.34 -1.99
N THR A 246 -13.56 6.16 -3.11
CA THR A 246 -14.61 7.07 -3.62
C THR A 246 -14.17 8.48 -4.03
N GLU A 247 -12.98 8.94 -3.64
CA GLU A 247 -12.50 10.29 -3.94
C GLU A 247 -11.57 10.33 -5.15
N GLY A 248 -10.63 9.39 -5.27
CA GLY A 248 -9.72 9.35 -6.41
C GLY A 248 -8.36 8.75 -6.16
N VAL A 249 -7.41 9.14 -7.03
CA VAL A 249 -6.03 8.67 -7.04
C VAL A 249 -5.08 9.86 -7.07
N TRP A 250 -4.12 9.87 -6.15
CA TRP A 250 -3.07 10.88 -6.08
C TRP A 250 -1.76 10.27 -6.50
N ARG A 251 -0.97 11.05 -7.25
CA ARG A 251 0.46 10.84 -7.40
C ARG A 251 1.18 11.84 -6.51
N MET A 252 2.01 11.38 -5.60
CA MET A 252 2.76 12.21 -4.65
C MET A 252 4.26 12.11 -4.91
N SER A 253 4.94 13.26 -4.81
CA SER A 253 6.38 13.32 -4.64
C SER A 253 6.73 13.27 -3.16
N ILE A 254 7.80 12.56 -2.82
CA ILE A 254 8.29 12.40 -1.45
C ILE A 254 9.73 12.89 -1.38
N GLU A 255 9.99 13.77 -0.42
CA GLU A 255 11.33 14.15 0.02
C GLU A 255 11.54 13.61 1.43
N TRP A 256 12.56 12.77 1.63
CA TRP A 256 12.84 12.16 2.92
C TRP A 256 13.78 13.04 3.76
N ASP A 257 13.52 13.11 5.07
CA ASP A 257 14.42 13.67 6.06
C ASP A 257 14.75 12.62 7.13
N PRO A 258 15.74 11.73 6.86
CA PRO A 258 16.07 10.65 7.78
C PRO A 258 16.65 11.11 9.11
N ALA A 259 17.28 12.29 9.15
CA ALA A 259 17.86 12.84 10.38
C ALA A 259 16.77 13.20 11.39
N ASN A 260 15.68 13.78 10.90
CA ASN A 260 14.51 14.13 11.72
C ASN A 260 13.42 13.06 11.71
N ARG A 261 13.63 11.93 11.01
CA ARG A 261 12.69 10.80 10.91
C ARG A 261 11.34 11.24 10.38
N THR A 262 11.36 12.10 9.38
CA THR A 262 10.17 12.67 8.77
C THR A 262 10.33 12.75 7.25
N HIS A 263 9.35 13.34 6.61
CA HIS A 263 9.28 13.49 5.16
C HIS A 263 8.49 14.75 4.83
N ARG A 264 8.66 15.23 3.60
CA ARG A 264 7.78 16.21 2.97
C ARG A 264 7.13 15.54 1.78
N CYS A 265 5.86 15.82 1.60
CA CYS A 265 5.11 15.30 0.48
C CYS A 265 4.34 16.41 -0.20
N LEU A 266 4.22 16.29 -1.51
CA LEU A 266 3.40 17.16 -2.33
C LEU A 266 2.77 16.32 -3.42
N ALA A 267 1.45 16.40 -3.58
CA ALA A 267 0.85 15.78 -4.74
C ALA A 267 1.22 16.51 -6.04
N THR A 268 1.50 15.71 -7.04
CA THR A 268 1.96 16.10 -8.37
C THR A 268 0.96 15.70 -9.46
N GLY A 269 0.00 14.83 -9.15
CA GLY A 269 -1.16 14.54 -9.99
C GLY A 269 -2.36 14.12 -9.15
N PHE A 270 -3.56 14.40 -9.64
CA PHE A 270 -4.83 13.95 -9.06
C PHE A 270 -5.76 13.48 -10.17
N TYR A 271 -6.27 12.27 -10.03
CA TYR A 271 -7.34 11.73 -10.87
C TYR A 271 -8.59 11.61 -10.00
N PRO A 272 -9.66 12.39 -10.26
CA PRO A 272 -10.89 12.28 -9.49
C PRO A 272 -11.58 10.94 -9.76
N GLY A 273 -11.94 10.24 -8.68
CA GLY A 273 -12.83 9.09 -8.77
C GLY A 273 -14.22 9.56 -9.19
N VAL A 274 -14.91 8.75 -10.00
CA VAL A 274 -16.29 9.09 -10.36
C VAL A 274 -17.18 8.98 -9.14
N GLN A 275 -17.67 10.12 -8.68
CA GLN A 275 -18.92 10.23 -7.95
C GLN A 275 -20.04 10.36 -9.00
N CYS A 276 -21.17 9.70 -8.79
CA CYS A 276 -22.28 9.73 -9.74
C CYS A 276 -22.68 11.19 -10.09
N GLY A 277 -22.44 11.63 -11.34
CA GLY A 277 -23.02 12.86 -11.90
C GLY A 277 -22.11 14.06 -12.25
N MET A 278 -20.77 13.94 -12.24
CA MET A 278 -19.86 15.05 -12.61
C MET A 278 -19.21 14.92 -14.00
N ASP A 279 -18.97 16.05 -14.67
CA ASP A 279 -18.21 16.16 -15.93
C ASP A 279 -16.73 16.46 -15.64
N TYR A 280 -15.88 15.45 -15.82
CA TYR A 280 -14.47 15.47 -15.38
C TYR A 280 -13.48 16.00 -16.41
N ARG A 281 -13.92 16.43 -17.60
CA ARG A 281 -13.01 17.00 -18.62
C ARG A 281 -12.28 18.28 -18.14
N VAL A 282 -12.80 18.91 -17.09
CA VAL A 282 -12.27 20.13 -16.48
C VAL A 282 -11.41 19.90 -15.22
N GLU A 283 -11.27 18.65 -14.74
CA GLU A 283 -10.64 18.33 -13.44
C GLU A 283 -9.43 17.36 -13.54
N LEU A 284 -9.04 16.95 -14.76
CA LEU A 284 -7.87 16.11 -14.98
C LEU A 284 -6.58 16.92 -14.84
N HIS A 285 -6.03 16.92 -13.63
CA HIS A 285 -4.87 17.72 -13.27
C HIS A 285 -3.63 16.84 -13.11
N GLY A 286 -2.69 16.91 -14.07
CA GLY A 286 -1.39 16.22 -13.95
C GLY A 286 -1.30 14.87 -14.67
N TRP A 287 -2.22 14.58 -15.59
CA TRP A 287 -2.27 13.32 -16.35
C TRP A 287 -2.38 13.61 -17.84
N GLY A 288 -1.74 12.78 -18.67
CA GLY A 288 -1.95 12.78 -20.12
C GLY A 288 -3.34 12.27 -20.44
N ASP A 289 -3.90 12.70 -21.58
CA ASP A 289 -5.25 12.41 -22.08
C ASP A 289 -5.66 10.95 -21.76
N PRO A 290 -6.37 10.71 -20.65
CA PRO A 290 -6.76 9.36 -20.33
C PRO A 290 -7.87 9.03 -21.31
N ASP A 291 -7.77 7.91 -22.03
CA ASP A 291 -8.95 7.28 -22.63
C ASP A 291 -10.03 7.28 -21.53
N ILE A 292 -11.04 8.15 -21.64
CA ILE A 292 -11.93 8.51 -20.52
C ILE A 292 -12.81 7.30 -20.19
N ALA A 293 -12.24 6.36 -19.45
CA ALA A 293 -12.91 5.32 -18.73
C ALA A 293 -13.04 5.83 -17.29
N THR A 294 -14.25 6.16 -16.89
CA THR A 294 -14.60 6.62 -15.55
C THR A 294 -14.10 5.63 -14.47
N LEU A 295 -13.12 6.03 -13.65
CA LEU A 295 -12.68 5.24 -12.50
C LEU A 295 -13.72 5.32 -11.37
N HIS A 296 -14.70 4.43 -11.40
CA HIS A 296 -15.78 4.40 -10.41
C HIS A 296 -15.31 3.76 -9.11
N HIS A 297 -15.29 4.55 -8.03
CA HIS A 297 -14.94 4.12 -6.67
C HIS A 297 -13.61 3.35 -6.61
N PRO A 298 -12.46 4.01 -6.80
CA PRO A 298 -11.17 3.33 -6.75
C PRO A 298 -10.91 2.78 -5.35
N TYR A 299 -10.27 1.62 -5.29
CA TYR A 299 -9.89 1.01 -4.01
C TYR A 299 -8.55 0.26 -4.06
N GLY A 300 -7.92 0.12 -5.23
CA GLY A 300 -6.66 -0.61 -5.36
C GLY A 300 -5.70 0.01 -6.37
N VAL A 301 -4.40 0.03 -6.06
CA VAL A 301 -3.34 0.57 -6.93
C VAL A 301 -2.08 -0.29 -6.89
N VAL A 302 -1.47 -0.50 -8.06
CA VAL A 302 -0.11 -1.02 -8.21
C VAL A 302 0.66 -0.09 -9.12
N ALA A 303 1.84 0.35 -8.68
CA ALA A 303 2.67 1.27 -9.45
C ALA A 303 3.92 0.58 -10.03
N ASP A 304 4.31 1.04 -11.21
CA ASP A 304 5.55 0.71 -11.90
C ASP A 304 6.19 2.01 -12.42
N GLY A 305 7.15 2.53 -11.66
CA GLY A 305 7.84 3.78 -11.97
C GLY A 305 6.90 4.98 -12.02
N ALA A 306 6.65 5.48 -13.23
CA ALA A 306 5.78 6.63 -13.49
C ALA A 306 4.36 6.24 -13.92
N THR A 307 4.06 4.94 -13.99
CA THR A 307 2.75 4.41 -14.34
C THR A 307 2.10 3.78 -13.11
N ALA A 308 0.79 3.96 -12.96
CA ALA A 308 -0.02 3.26 -11.98
C ALA A 308 -1.14 2.49 -12.68
N PHE A 309 -1.47 1.33 -12.14
CA PHE A 309 -2.59 0.49 -12.54
C PHE A 309 -3.60 0.51 -11.40
N VAL A 310 -4.79 1.04 -11.66
CA VAL A 310 -5.80 1.30 -10.62
C VAL A 310 -7.08 0.55 -10.93
N THR A 311 -7.66 -0.06 -9.91
CA THR A 311 -8.97 -0.72 -9.99
C THR A 311 -9.97 -0.08 -9.04
N GLY A 312 -11.24 -0.21 -9.42
CA GLY A 312 -12.38 0.30 -8.65
C GLY A 312 -13.57 -0.65 -8.72
N TRP A 313 -14.74 -0.18 -8.31
CA TRP A 313 -15.94 -1.02 -8.17
C TRP A 313 -16.38 -1.69 -9.48
N SER A 314 -16.09 -1.07 -10.63
CA SER A 314 -16.37 -1.68 -11.94
C SER A 314 -15.55 -2.95 -12.23
N GLY A 315 -14.52 -3.24 -11.44
CA GLY A 315 -13.60 -4.37 -11.66
C GLY A 315 -12.71 -4.22 -12.90
N LYS A 316 -12.71 -3.04 -13.54
CA LYS A 316 -11.78 -2.69 -14.61
C LYS A 316 -10.49 -2.16 -14.01
N VAL A 317 -9.35 -2.59 -14.54
CA VAL A 317 -8.08 -1.93 -14.29
C VAL A 317 -7.86 -0.85 -15.33
N GLN A 318 -7.44 0.31 -14.83
CA GLN A 318 -7.10 1.47 -15.64
C GLN A 318 -5.63 1.77 -15.48
N ARG A 319 -4.98 2.08 -16.59
CA ARG A 319 -3.60 2.54 -16.61
C ARG A 319 -3.58 4.06 -16.55
N LEU A 320 -2.96 4.60 -15.51
CA LEU A 320 -2.71 6.02 -15.33
C LEU A 320 -1.21 6.27 -15.51
N ALA A 321 -0.81 6.98 -16.56
CA ALA A 321 0.58 7.34 -16.80
C ALA A 321 0.76 8.84 -16.59
N ALA A 322 1.78 9.23 -15.82
CA ALA A 322 2.13 10.64 -15.69
C ALA A 322 2.52 11.19 -17.07
N ASP A 323 1.92 12.32 -17.47
CA ASP A 323 2.40 13.04 -18.65
C ASP A 323 3.61 13.89 -18.24
N ALA A 324 4.72 13.74 -18.96
CA ALA A 324 5.90 14.58 -18.77
C ALA A 324 5.56 16.07 -19.00
N GLY A 325 4.48 16.33 -19.72
CA GLY A 325 3.90 17.65 -19.93
C GLY A 325 3.21 18.26 -18.70
N SER A 326 2.69 17.42 -17.80
CA SER A 326 1.73 17.80 -16.77
C SER A 326 2.38 17.85 -15.38
N GLY A 327 2.83 19.04 -14.98
CA GLY A 327 3.48 19.30 -13.69
C GLY A 327 3.57 20.80 -13.41
N VAL A 328 3.99 21.19 -12.20
CA VAL A 328 4.22 22.61 -11.88
C VAL A 328 5.42 23.10 -12.69
N ARG A 329 5.18 23.99 -13.66
CA ARG A 329 6.20 24.61 -14.49
C ARG A 329 6.40 26.04 -14.05
N VAL A 330 7.62 26.41 -13.66
CA VAL A 330 7.96 27.83 -13.49
C VAL A 330 7.93 28.47 -14.88
N LEU A 331 6.99 29.40 -15.08
CA LEU A 331 6.80 30.15 -16.31
C LEU A 331 7.71 31.37 -16.38
N GLY A 332 8.15 31.86 -15.22
CA GLY A 332 9.09 32.97 -15.13
C GLY A 332 9.15 33.58 -13.75
N PHE A 333 10.15 34.43 -13.58
CA PHE A 333 10.36 35.25 -12.40
C PHE A 333 10.12 36.71 -12.80
N ALA A 334 9.46 37.47 -11.94
CA ALA A 334 9.37 38.92 -12.10
C ALA A 334 9.70 39.60 -10.77
N THR A 335 10.67 40.50 -10.81
CA THR A 335 11.11 41.27 -9.66
C THR A 335 10.43 42.63 -9.68
N GLU A 336 9.67 42.96 -8.63
CA GLU A 336 9.09 44.29 -8.42
C GLU A 336 9.56 44.81 -7.06
N GLY A 337 10.53 45.72 -7.07
CA GLY A 337 11.14 46.23 -5.83
C GLY A 337 11.92 45.15 -5.07
N ALA A 338 11.53 44.91 -3.81
CA ALA A 338 12.11 43.87 -2.95
C ALA A 338 11.42 42.49 -3.10
N ASN A 339 10.39 42.39 -3.94
CA ASN A 339 9.58 41.19 -4.10
C ASN A 339 9.97 40.43 -5.36
N VAL A 340 10.13 39.11 -5.23
CA VAL A 340 10.25 38.19 -6.37
C VAL A 340 8.91 37.46 -6.52
N SER A 341 8.20 37.76 -7.60
CA SER A 341 7.03 36.99 -8.00
C SER A 341 7.47 35.80 -8.86
N ILE A 342 7.05 34.59 -8.49
CA ILE A 342 7.26 33.38 -9.29
C ILE A 342 5.93 33.07 -9.97
N ARG A 343 5.94 33.07 -11.30
CA ARG A 343 4.80 32.57 -12.08
C ARG A 343 5.03 31.11 -12.35
N PHE A 344 4.06 30.28 -12.04
CA PHE A 344 4.07 28.88 -12.44
C PHE A 344 2.73 28.46 -13.04
N ALA A 345 2.77 27.57 -14.03
CA ALA A 345 1.62 26.81 -14.47
C ALA A 345 1.57 25.57 -13.58
N SER A 346 0.50 25.41 -12.82
CA SER A 346 0.24 24.18 -12.07
C SER A 346 -0.88 23.42 -12.78
N PRO A 347 -0.81 22.08 -12.83
CA PRO A 347 -1.91 21.29 -13.35
C PRO A 347 -3.21 21.55 -12.58
N PHE A 348 -3.15 21.98 -11.30
CA PHE A 348 -4.30 22.13 -10.39
C PHE A 348 -4.95 23.53 -10.40
N SER A 349 -4.40 24.48 -11.16
CA SER A 349 -4.93 25.83 -11.51
C SER A 349 -3.78 26.77 -11.89
N ASN A 350 -4.00 27.71 -12.81
CA ASN A 350 -3.08 28.83 -13.04
C ASN A 350 -3.12 29.79 -11.84
N ARG A 351 -2.32 29.55 -10.81
CA ARG A 351 -2.20 30.48 -9.67
C ARG A 351 -0.90 31.28 -9.77
N ARG A 352 -1.00 32.59 -9.53
CA ARG A 352 0.14 33.48 -9.27
C ARG A 352 0.35 33.49 -7.75
N HIS A 353 1.53 33.09 -7.29
CA HIS A 353 1.91 33.21 -5.89
C HIS A 353 3.02 34.27 -5.77
N GLU A 354 2.84 35.20 -4.83
CA GLU A 354 3.86 36.18 -4.48
C GLU A 354 4.59 35.67 -3.25
N LEU A 355 5.91 35.56 -3.36
CA LEU A 355 6.78 35.17 -2.26
C LEU A 355 7.47 36.44 -1.76
N GLU A 356 7.26 36.79 -0.50
CA GLU A 356 8.09 37.79 0.15
C GLU A 356 9.48 37.19 0.36
N THR A 357 10.46 37.69 -0.38
CA THR A 357 11.86 37.33 -0.18
C THR A 357 12.48 38.28 0.83
N ALA A 358 13.24 37.74 1.79
CA ALA A 358 14.16 38.55 2.58
C ALA A 358 15.09 39.30 1.61
N ALA A 359 15.32 40.59 1.87
CA ALA A 359 16.12 41.45 1.01
C ALA A 359 17.49 40.80 0.70
N GLY A 360 17.75 40.44 -0.56
CA GLY A 360 19.10 40.04 -0.99
C GLY A 360 19.27 38.80 -1.86
N LEU A 361 18.22 38.15 -2.37
CA LEU A 361 18.39 37.12 -3.42
C LEU A 361 18.83 37.77 -4.75
N ARG A 362 20.14 37.96 -4.91
CA ARG A 362 20.81 38.21 -6.19
C ARG A 362 21.60 36.96 -6.58
N GLY A 363 21.29 36.40 -7.75
CA GLY A 363 22.05 35.33 -8.39
C GLY A 363 21.16 34.27 -8.99
#